data_AF-A0A538ID02-F1
#
_entry.id   AF-A0A538ID02-F1
#
_cell.length_a   1.000
_cell.length_b   1.000
_cell.length_c   1.000
_cell.angle_alpha   90.00
_cell.angle_beta   90.00
_cell.angle_gamma   90.00
#
_symmetry.space_group_name_H-M   'P 1'
#
loop_
_entity.id
_entity.type
_entity.pdbx_description
1 polymer ?
#
loop_
_entity_poly.entity_id
_entity_poly.type
_entity_poly.pdbx_seq_one_letter_code
_entity_poly.pdbx_strand_id
1 'polypeptide(L)'
;MPREPGYRARNYSVEDFTVEKYAEDLKAILDHEGIEEVILLGHSMGTQVALEAYRLIPNRILALVSITGPFASAITSLYNTTIAPRLFPAGILLARSVARPVWRLLFKSPFTHSLAVQFGALGPKTKLEDMKPYYEHLAELDPHMILKAAQAMHAHSAEDLLRKVKVPTLVVVGERDNFVPPWLGHVMTSRIPVAEMLVVPGGTHGTIVEEPKIVNKAVLDFLERQLSERRTVSLTERRARNTRTKRRPQGSEAEQ
;
A
#
# COMPACT_ATOMS: atom_id res chain seq x y z
N MET A 1 -27.09 -18.28 -10.70
CA MET A 1 -25.74 -17.69 -10.52
C MET A 1 -25.89 -16.19 -10.25
N PRO A 2 -25.44 -15.65 -9.12
CA PRO A 2 -24.69 -14.40 -9.11
C PRO A 2 -23.20 -14.80 -9.20
N ARG A 3 -22.35 -14.18 -10.02
CA ARG A 3 -22.25 -12.74 -10.25
C ARG A 3 -21.52 -12.38 -11.55
N GLU A 4 -21.80 -11.16 -12.02
CA GLU A 4 -20.81 -10.29 -12.65
C GLU A 4 -20.23 -9.31 -11.61
N PRO A 5 -19.01 -8.76 -11.81
CA PRO A 5 -18.37 -7.86 -10.83
C PRO A 5 -19.13 -6.54 -10.63
N GLY A 6 -18.87 -5.88 -9.50
CA GLY A 6 -19.33 -4.50 -9.24
C GLY A 6 -20.20 -4.29 -8.00
N TYR A 7 -20.67 -3.05 -7.86
CA TYR A 7 -21.48 -2.57 -6.75
C TYR A 7 -22.80 -3.36 -6.63
N ARG A 8 -23.10 -3.90 -5.44
CA ARG A 8 -24.24 -4.78 -5.07
C ARG A 8 -24.10 -6.29 -5.32
N ALA A 9 -22.95 -6.80 -5.75
CA ALA A 9 -22.79 -8.24 -5.96
C ALA A 9 -23.00 -9.06 -4.65
N ARG A 10 -23.74 -10.19 -4.69
CA ARG A 10 -24.09 -11.00 -3.47
C ARG A 10 -23.40 -12.36 -3.42
N ASN A 11 -23.07 -12.84 -2.21
CA ASN A 11 -22.33 -14.09 -1.91
C ASN A 11 -20.80 -14.01 -2.12
N TYR A 12 -20.08 -13.07 -1.48
CA TYR A 12 -18.61 -13.00 -1.61
C TYR A 12 -17.89 -14.16 -0.93
N SER A 13 -16.88 -14.71 -1.57
CA SER A 13 -15.90 -15.64 -1.00
C SER A 13 -14.61 -14.90 -0.59
N VAL A 14 -13.57 -15.60 -0.09
CA VAL A 14 -12.27 -14.95 0.24
C VAL A 14 -11.50 -14.65 -1.05
N GLU A 15 -11.65 -15.52 -2.03
CA GLU A 15 -11.11 -15.47 -3.39
C GLU A 15 -11.60 -14.25 -4.18
N ASP A 16 -12.62 -13.53 -3.69
CA ASP A 16 -13.07 -12.25 -4.23
C ASP A 16 -12.29 -11.02 -3.71
N PHE A 17 -11.44 -11.19 -2.69
CA PHE A 17 -10.70 -10.12 -2.02
C PHE A 17 -9.20 -10.38 -1.95
N THR A 18 -8.67 -11.22 -2.85
CA THR A 18 -7.23 -11.47 -2.99
C THR A 18 -6.48 -10.18 -3.30
N VAL A 19 -5.24 -10.05 -2.80
CA VAL A 19 -4.39 -8.87 -3.02
C VAL A 19 -4.15 -8.67 -4.52
N GLU A 20 -3.99 -9.78 -5.24
CA GLU A 20 -3.87 -9.87 -6.68
C GLU A 20 -5.08 -9.24 -7.39
N LYS A 21 -6.31 -9.50 -6.92
CA LYS A 21 -7.52 -8.85 -7.47
C LYS A 21 -7.57 -7.36 -7.17
N TYR A 22 -7.14 -6.91 -5.99
CA TYR A 22 -7.01 -5.48 -5.72
C TYR A 22 -5.97 -4.80 -6.63
N ALA A 23 -4.91 -5.51 -7.04
CA ALA A 23 -3.94 -5.03 -8.02
C ALA A 23 -4.48 -5.05 -9.46
N GLU A 24 -5.32 -6.03 -9.81
CA GLU A 24 -6.07 -6.07 -11.07
C GLU A 24 -7.08 -4.91 -11.17
N ASP A 25 -7.84 -4.64 -10.10
CA ASP A 25 -8.76 -3.50 -10.00
C ASP A 25 -8.00 -2.17 -10.15
N LEU A 26 -6.86 -2.01 -9.47
CA LEU A 26 -5.99 -0.83 -9.63
C LEU A 26 -5.49 -0.69 -11.07
N LYS A 27 -5.05 -1.79 -11.70
CA LYS A 27 -4.63 -1.78 -13.11
C LYS A 27 -5.80 -1.37 -14.03
N ALA A 28 -7.00 -1.89 -13.79
CA ALA A 28 -8.19 -1.55 -14.59
C ALA A 28 -8.57 -0.08 -14.48
N ILE A 29 -8.42 0.54 -13.29
CA ILE A 29 -8.57 1.99 -13.10
C ILE A 29 -7.50 2.75 -13.89
N LEU A 30 -6.22 2.35 -13.79
CA LEU A 30 -5.14 3.02 -14.54
C LEU A 30 -5.33 2.91 -16.07
N ASP A 31 -5.81 1.75 -16.57
CA ASP A 31 -6.15 1.56 -17.99
C ASP A 31 -7.32 2.45 -18.41
N HIS A 32 -8.38 2.56 -17.59
CA HIS A 32 -9.56 3.40 -17.87
C HIS A 32 -9.20 4.89 -17.91
N GLU A 33 -8.38 5.37 -16.97
CA GLU A 33 -7.92 6.76 -16.91
C GLU A 33 -6.76 7.09 -17.87
N GLY A 34 -6.24 6.09 -18.62
CA GLY A 34 -5.13 6.28 -19.55
C GLY A 34 -3.78 6.60 -18.88
N ILE A 35 -3.58 6.16 -17.64
CA ILE A 35 -2.38 6.46 -16.84
C ILE A 35 -1.29 5.43 -17.16
N GLU A 36 -0.38 5.81 -18.05
CA GLU A 36 0.77 4.99 -18.44
C GLU A 36 1.95 5.04 -17.45
N GLU A 37 2.01 6.03 -16.56
CA GLU A 37 3.14 6.22 -15.64
C GLU A 37 2.65 6.68 -14.26
N VAL A 38 3.02 5.95 -13.20
CA VAL A 38 2.46 6.15 -11.85
C VAL A 38 3.50 5.95 -10.74
N ILE A 39 3.34 6.66 -9.63
CA ILE A 39 4.01 6.35 -8.36
C ILE A 39 2.94 5.83 -7.40
N LEU A 40 3.11 4.62 -6.86
CA LEU A 40 2.13 4.04 -5.94
C LEU A 40 2.53 4.26 -4.49
N LEU A 41 1.57 4.75 -3.70
CA LEU A 41 1.69 4.88 -2.25
C LEU A 41 0.67 3.94 -1.60
N GLY A 42 1.17 2.97 -0.82
CA GLY A 42 0.37 1.98 -0.13
C GLY A 42 0.52 2.07 1.39
N HIS A 43 -0.58 2.35 2.09
CA HIS A 43 -0.66 2.22 3.55
C HIS A 43 -1.16 0.82 3.94
N SER A 44 -0.55 0.19 4.95
CA SER A 44 -0.97 -1.13 5.47
C SER A 44 -1.09 -2.17 4.34
N MET A 45 -2.24 -2.85 4.18
CA MET A 45 -2.55 -3.76 3.06
C MET A 45 -2.22 -3.17 1.67
N GLY A 46 -2.34 -1.85 1.50
CA GLY A 46 -2.00 -1.16 0.25
C GLY A 46 -0.55 -1.35 -0.20
N THR A 47 0.39 -1.67 0.71
CA THR A 47 1.76 -2.05 0.33
C THR A 47 1.79 -3.36 -0.44
N GLN A 48 1.02 -4.37 -0.01
CA GLN A 48 0.92 -5.64 -0.74
C GLN A 48 0.30 -5.41 -2.13
N VAL A 49 -0.76 -4.59 -2.21
CA VAL A 49 -1.42 -4.22 -3.48
C VAL A 49 -0.45 -3.48 -4.42
N ALA A 50 0.36 -2.56 -3.90
CA ALA A 50 1.36 -1.83 -4.69
C ALA A 50 2.50 -2.74 -5.20
N LEU A 51 2.89 -3.75 -4.42
CA LEU A 51 3.84 -4.79 -4.84
C LEU A 51 3.24 -5.68 -5.94
N GLU A 52 2.01 -6.17 -5.80
CA GLU A 52 1.36 -6.96 -6.86
C GLU A 52 1.06 -6.13 -8.12
N ALA A 53 0.74 -4.84 -7.98
CA ALA A 53 0.68 -3.94 -9.12
C ALA A 53 2.05 -3.82 -9.83
N TYR A 54 3.17 -3.83 -9.08
CA TYR A 54 4.50 -3.91 -9.69
C TYR A 54 4.76 -5.24 -10.39
N ARG A 55 4.16 -6.35 -9.95
CA ARG A 55 4.22 -7.63 -10.67
C ARG A 55 3.46 -7.57 -12.00
N LEU A 56 2.30 -6.91 -12.03
CA LEU A 56 1.42 -6.82 -13.21
C LEU A 56 1.88 -5.77 -14.25
N ILE A 57 2.32 -4.60 -13.80
CA ILE A 57 2.65 -3.44 -14.67
C ILE A 57 4.00 -2.79 -14.32
N PRO A 58 5.12 -3.56 -14.23
CA PRO A 58 6.41 -3.07 -13.75
C PRO A 58 6.96 -1.88 -14.56
N ASN A 59 6.63 -1.80 -15.86
CA ASN A 59 7.08 -0.73 -16.75
C ASN A 59 6.34 0.60 -16.56
N ARG A 60 5.16 0.59 -15.91
CA ARG A 60 4.36 1.80 -15.63
C ARG A 60 4.68 2.41 -14.27
N ILE A 61 5.24 1.62 -13.34
CA ILE A 61 5.55 2.12 -12.01
C ILE A 61 6.90 2.82 -12.03
N LEU A 62 6.92 4.08 -11.59
CA LEU A 62 8.12 4.91 -11.51
C LEU A 62 8.83 4.77 -10.16
N ALA A 63 8.04 4.62 -9.09
CA ALA A 63 8.51 4.48 -7.73
C ALA A 63 7.41 3.87 -6.83
N LEU A 64 7.81 3.35 -5.67
CA LEU A 64 6.92 2.81 -4.65
C LEU A 64 7.09 3.56 -3.32
N VAL A 65 6.00 3.73 -2.57
CA VAL A 65 6.01 4.21 -1.19
C VAL A 65 5.19 3.25 -0.34
N SER A 66 5.83 2.63 0.64
CA SER A 66 5.18 1.77 1.64
C SER A 66 5.08 2.53 2.96
N ILE A 67 3.90 2.56 3.57
CA ILE A 67 3.68 3.19 4.88
C ILE A 67 3.03 2.16 5.81
N THR A 68 3.75 1.75 6.86
CA THR A 68 3.33 0.75 7.86
C THR A 68 2.63 -0.46 7.22
N GLY A 69 3.15 -0.95 6.10
CA GLY A 69 2.56 -2.03 5.31
C GLY A 69 3.47 -3.25 5.18
N PRO A 70 2.93 -4.47 5.28
CA PRO A 70 3.74 -5.68 5.18
C PRO A 70 3.93 -6.09 3.71
N PHE A 71 5.03 -6.78 3.40
CA PHE A 71 5.20 -7.46 2.11
C PHE A 71 4.66 -8.91 2.13
N ALA A 72 4.44 -9.48 3.32
CA ALA A 72 3.99 -10.85 3.57
C ALA A 72 2.77 -10.86 4.50
N SER A 73 2.40 -12.04 5.01
CA SER A 73 1.36 -12.22 6.04
C SER A 73 1.47 -11.19 7.17
N ALA A 74 0.49 -10.29 7.26
CA ALA A 74 0.39 -9.30 8.34
C ALA A 74 0.29 -9.97 9.73
N ILE A 75 -0.35 -11.14 9.80
CA ILE A 75 -0.73 -11.78 11.06
C ILE A 75 0.40 -12.60 11.67
N THR A 76 1.31 -13.11 10.83
CA THR A 76 2.55 -13.76 11.29
C THR A 76 3.46 -12.76 12.01
N SER A 77 3.31 -11.46 11.72
CA SER A 77 4.09 -10.37 12.32
C SER A 77 3.35 -9.66 13.46
N LEU A 78 2.06 -9.95 13.65
CA LEU A 78 1.20 -9.28 14.63
C LEU A 78 1.66 -9.57 16.08
N TYR A 79 1.95 -8.49 16.81
CA TYR A 79 2.60 -8.44 18.11
C TYR A 79 3.94 -9.19 18.21
N ASN A 80 4.59 -9.51 17.08
CA ASN A 80 5.75 -10.42 17.03
C ASN A 80 5.51 -11.78 17.71
N THR A 81 4.26 -12.28 17.75
CA THR A 81 3.93 -13.52 18.46
C THR A 81 3.70 -14.71 17.52
N THR A 82 4.18 -15.89 17.93
CA THR A 82 3.86 -17.16 17.26
C THR A 82 2.45 -17.67 17.58
N ILE A 83 1.69 -16.95 18.41
CA ILE A 83 0.32 -17.32 18.82
C ILE A 83 -0.75 -16.54 18.04
N ALA A 84 -0.48 -15.33 17.55
CA ALA A 84 -1.45 -14.55 16.77
C ALA A 84 -2.01 -15.30 15.55
N PRO A 85 -1.19 -15.99 14.70
CA PRO A 85 -1.72 -16.82 13.62
C PRO A 85 -2.60 -17.98 14.08
N ARG A 86 -2.36 -18.54 15.28
CA ARG A 86 -3.17 -19.64 15.84
C ARG A 86 -4.52 -19.15 16.36
N LEU A 87 -4.56 -17.93 16.90
CA LEU A 87 -5.80 -17.32 17.42
C LEU A 87 -6.65 -16.65 16.33
N PHE A 88 -6.04 -16.26 15.20
CA PHE A 88 -6.74 -15.53 14.15
C PHE A 88 -7.99 -16.25 13.59
N PRO A 89 -8.00 -17.56 13.28
CA PRO A 89 -9.22 -18.25 12.83
C PRO A 89 -10.38 -18.16 13.84
N ALA A 90 -10.08 -18.24 15.14
CA ALA A 90 -11.07 -18.08 16.20
C ALA A 90 -11.57 -16.62 16.31
N GLY A 91 -10.65 -15.65 16.16
CA GLY A 91 -10.99 -14.22 16.09
C GLY A 91 -11.91 -13.89 14.90
N ILE A 92 -11.64 -14.46 13.72
CA ILE A 92 -12.51 -14.35 12.54
C ILE A 92 -13.89 -14.97 12.82
N LEU A 93 -13.96 -16.17 13.42
CA LEU A 93 -15.24 -16.81 13.74
C LEU A 93 -16.08 -15.98 14.72
N LEU A 94 -15.44 -15.39 15.75
CA LEU A 94 -16.10 -14.49 16.70
C LEU A 94 -16.59 -13.21 15.99
N ALA A 95 -15.74 -12.58 15.18
CA ALA A 95 -16.09 -11.35 14.47
C ALA A 95 -17.21 -11.56 13.43
N ARG A 96 -17.27 -12.73 12.77
CA ARG A 96 -18.38 -13.12 11.87
C ARG A 96 -19.72 -13.26 12.59
N SER A 97 -19.71 -13.49 13.90
CA SER A 97 -20.92 -13.55 14.73
C SER A 97 -21.46 -12.16 15.10
N VAL A 98 -20.73 -11.08 14.81
CA VAL A 98 -21.16 -9.69 15.10
C VAL A 98 -22.15 -9.21 14.04
N ALA A 99 -23.41 -9.05 14.44
CA ALA A 99 -24.44 -8.51 13.56
C ALA A 99 -24.16 -7.06 13.14
N ARG A 100 -24.52 -6.69 11.91
CA ARG A 100 -24.25 -5.35 11.33
C ARG A 100 -24.70 -4.16 12.22
N PRO A 101 -25.86 -4.17 12.91
CA PRO A 101 -26.23 -3.08 13.82
C PRO A 101 -25.29 -2.94 15.02
N VAL A 102 -24.77 -4.06 15.53
CA VAL A 102 -23.79 -4.09 16.63
C VAL A 102 -22.43 -3.58 16.14
N TRP A 103 -21.98 -4.02 14.95
CA TRP A 103 -20.77 -3.49 14.30
C TRP A 103 -20.81 -1.96 14.15
N ARG A 104 -21.91 -1.44 13.59
CA ARG A 104 -22.15 0.00 13.44
C ARG A 104 -22.09 0.75 14.78
N LEU A 105 -22.68 0.18 15.83
CA LEU A 105 -22.68 0.77 17.17
C LEU A 105 -21.29 0.77 17.82
N LEU A 106 -20.53 -0.33 17.66
CA LEU A 106 -19.16 -0.44 18.15
C LEU A 106 -18.28 0.66 17.54
N PHE A 107 -18.20 0.74 16.21
CA PHE A 107 -17.35 1.73 15.54
C PHE A 107 -17.78 3.19 15.77
N LYS A 108 -19.09 3.47 15.99
CA LYS A 108 -19.55 4.82 16.36
C LYS A 108 -19.37 5.15 17.86
N SER A 109 -18.94 4.19 18.68
CA SER A 109 -18.62 4.42 20.10
C SER A 109 -17.22 5.03 20.27
N PRO A 110 -17.05 6.08 21.09
CA PRO A 110 -15.73 6.60 21.49
C PRO A 110 -14.80 5.52 22.07
N PHE A 111 -15.36 4.45 22.65
CA PHE A 111 -14.61 3.32 23.17
C PHE A 111 -13.75 2.61 22.11
N THR A 112 -14.16 2.63 20.83
CA THR A 112 -13.35 2.08 19.73
C THR A 112 -12.01 2.79 19.59
N HIS A 113 -11.96 4.10 19.85
CA HIS A 113 -10.69 4.84 19.88
C HIS A 113 -9.82 4.43 21.06
N SER A 114 -10.40 4.29 22.26
CA SER A 114 -9.67 3.78 23.45
C SER A 114 -9.07 2.40 23.20
N LEU A 115 -9.81 1.48 22.55
CA LEU A 115 -9.30 0.17 22.16
C LEU A 115 -8.18 0.27 21.11
N ALA A 116 -8.33 1.10 20.08
CA ALA A 116 -7.32 1.28 19.04
C ALA A 116 -5.99 1.80 19.62
N VAL A 117 -6.05 2.71 20.59
CA VAL A 117 -4.87 3.18 21.34
C VAL A 117 -4.31 2.09 22.26
N GLN A 118 -5.16 1.40 23.03
CA GLN A 118 -4.73 0.34 23.95
C GLN A 118 -4.03 -0.82 23.25
N PHE A 119 -4.46 -1.16 22.03
CA PHE A 119 -3.86 -2.20 21.19
C PHE A 119 -2.73 -1.68 20.28
N GLY A 120 -2.33 -0.41 20.36
CA GLY A 120 -1.23 0.15 19.58
C GLY A 120 -1.48 0.18 18.07
N ALA A 121 -2.75 0.20 17.65
CA ALA A 121 -3.13 0.57 16.28
C ALA A 121 -3.03 2.09 16.08
N LEU A 122 -3.15 2.85 17.16
CA LEU A 122 -2.96 4.30 17.24
C LEU A 122 -2.06 4.66 18.42
N GLY A 123 -1.32 5.75 18.29
CA GLY A 123 -0.53 6.34 19.38
C GLY A 123 -1.41 7.07 20.40
N PRO A 124 -0.99 7.18 21.68
CA PRO A 124 -1.78 7.77 22.77
C PRO A 124 -2.00 9.29 22.67
N LYS A 125 -1.43 9.94 21.65
CA LYS A 125 -1.64 11.36 21.34
C LYS A 125 -2.65 11.59 20.20
N THR A 126 -3.05 10.52 19.49
CA THR A 126 -4.04 10.60 18.42
C THR A 126 -5.37 11.05 19.01
N LYS A 127 -6.06 12.01 18.38
CA LYS A 127 -7.35 12.48 18.88
C LYS A 127 -8.50 11.65 18.31
N LEU A 128 -9.63 11.63 19.01
CA LEU A 128 -10.85 11.00 18.53
C LEU A 128 -11.38 11.70 17.28
N GLU A 129 -11.28 13.03 17.24
CA GLU A 129 -11.78 13.89 16.18
C GLU A 129 -11.07 13.61 14.85
N ASP A 130 -9.75 13.43 14.88
CA ASP A 130 -8.93 13.14 13.70
C ASP A 130 -9.27 11.75 13.09
N MET A 131 -9.69 10.80 13.94
CA MET A 131 -10.06 9.44 13.53
C MET A 131 -11.56 9.26 13.25
N LYS A 132 -12.41 10.24 13.61
CA LYS A 132 -13.86 10.14 13.45
C LYS A 132 -14.30 9.77 12.02
N PRO A 133 -13.77 10.37 10.93
CA PRO A 133 -14.17 9.99 9.57
C PRO A 133 -13.84 8.53 9.24
N TYR A 134 -12.73 8.01 9.78
CA TYR A 134 -12.31 6.63 9.58
C TYR A 134 -13.24 5.65 10.30
N TYR A 135 -13.61 5.95 11.55
CA TYR A 135 -14.58 5.15 12.31
C TYR A 135 -16.00 5.21 11.72
N GLU A 136 -16.43 6.37 11.23
CA GLU A 136 -17.70 6.51 10.53
C GLU A 136 -17.71 5.68 9.24
N HIS A 137 -16.61 5.67 8.47
CA HIS A 137 -16.49 4.82 7.29
C HIS A 137 -16.55 3.31 7.65
N LEU A 138 -15.75 2.86 8.62
CA LEU A 138 -15.75 1.46 9.09
C LEU A 138 -17.12 1.01 9.62
N ALA A 139 -17.90 1.91 10.22
CA ALA A 139 -19.25 1.63 10.72
C ALA A 139 -20.30 1.39 9.62
N GLU A 140 -20.06 1.84 8.39
CA GLU A 140 -20.95 1.65 7.23
C GLU A 140 -20.55 0.45 6.35
N LEU A 141 -19.32 -0.08 6.50
CA LEU A 141 -18.84 -1.26 5.79
C LEU A 141 -19.46 -2.57 6.33
N ASP A 142 -19.57 -3.59 5.46
CA ASP A 142 -19.98 -4.93 5.90
C ASP A 142 -18.80 -5.64 6.58
N PRO A 143 -18.90 -6.03 7.87
CA PRO A 143 -17.85 -6.80 8.54
C PRO A 143 -17.45 -8.06 7.78
N HIS A 144 -18.39 -8.71 7.09
CA HIS A 144 -18.08 -9.92 6.31
C HIS A 144 -17.17 -9.66 5.12
N MET A 145 -17.09 -8.43 4.61
CA MET A 145 -16.14 -8.05 3.55
C MET A 145 -14.77 -7.74 4.16
N ILE A 146 -14.73 -6.95 5.23
CA ILE A 146 -13.50 -6.63 5.97
C ILE A 146 -12.78 -7.90 6.44
N LEU A 147 -13.52 -8.86 7.00
CA LEU A 147 -12.96 -10.11 7.49
C LEU A 147 -12.38 -10.97 6.37
N LYS A 148 -12.97 -10.96 5.16
CA LYS A 148 -12.44 -11.68 4.00
C LYS A 148 -11.20 -11.01 3.43
N ALA A 149 -11.17 -9.68 3.34
CA ALA A 149 -9.97 -8.93 2.99
C ALA A 149 -8.83 -9.18 3.98
N ALA A 150 -9.13 -9.23 5.30
CA ALA A 150 -8.15 -9.59 6.33
C ALA A 150 -7.62 -11.03 6.18
N GLN A 151 -8.48 -11.99 5.83
CA GLN A 151 -8.07 -13.37 5.52
C GLN A 151 -7.19 -13.44 4.26
N ALA A 152 -7.50 -12.68 3.21
CA ALA A 152 -6.71 -12.62 1.99
C ALA A 152 -5.33 -11.95 2.21
N MET A 153 -5.30 -10.80 2.90
CA MET A 153 -4.08 -10.11 3.34
C MET A 153 -3.14 -11.02 4.16
N HIS A 154 -3.73 -11.93 4.98
CA HIS A 154 -2.98 -12.93 5.74
C HIS A 154 -2.37 -14.03 4.86
N ALA A 155 -3.13 -14.53 3.87
CA ALA A 155 -2.70 -15.60 2.98
C ALA A 155 -1.63 -15.15 1.96
N HIS A 156 -1.59 -13.86 1.64
CA HIS A 156 -0.72 -13.29 0.61
C HIS A 156 0.74 -13.10 1.04
N SER A 157 1.67 -13.26 0.09
CA SER A 157 3.08 -12.82 0.24
C SER A 157 3.74 -12.46 -1.10
N ALA A 158 4.29 -11.25 -1.17
CA ALA A 158 5.13 -10.75 -2.25
C ALA A 158 6.65 -10.84 -1.92
N GLU A 159 7.04 -11.73 -0.99
CA GLU A 159 8.44 -11.89 -0.59
C GLU A 159 9.38 -12.28 -1.75
N ASP A 160 8.87 -13.03 -2.74
CA ASP A 160 9.59 -13.42 -3.96
C ASP A 160 9.89 -12.22 -4.88
N LEU A 161 9.12 -11.15 -4.76
CA LEU A 161 9.18 -9.97 -5.62
C LEU A 161 10.21 -8.95 -5.14
N LEU A 162 10.52 -8.89 -3.84
CA LEU A 162 11.36 -7.83 -3.25
C LEU A 162 12.69 -7.62 -3.99
N ARG A 163 13.40 -8.70 -4.35
CA ARG A 163 14.67 -8.61 -5.11
C ARG A 163 14.50 -8.23 -6.59
N LYS A 164 13.28 -8.37 -7.12
CA LYS A 164 12.90 -8.07 -8.50
C LYS A 164 12.46 -6.61 -8.67
N VAL A 165 11.95 -5.95 -7.62
CA VAL A 165 11.65 -4.50 -7.62
C VAL A 165 12.91 -3.71 -7.97
N LYS A 166 12.93 -3.02 -9.12
CA LYS A 166 14.07 -2.20 -9.57
C LYS A 166 13.85 -0.69 -9.45
N VAL A 167 12.64 -0.27 -9.08
CA VAL A 167 12.28 1.14 -8.93
C VAL A 167 12.63 1.65 -7.54
N PRO A 168 12.95 2.95 -7.41
CA PRO A 168 13.13 3.60 -6.12
C PRO A 168 11.93 3.36 -5.19
N THR A 169 12.22 2.98 -3.95
CA THR A 169 11.20 2.60 -2.96
C THR A 169 11.46 3.28 -1.61
N LEU A 170 10.51 4.07 -1.13
CA LEU A 170 10.51 4.60 0.24
C LEU A 170 9.72 3.65 1.16
N VAL A 171 10.32 3.22 2.27
CA VAL A 171 9.67 2.39 3.29
C VAL A 171 9.56 3.16 4.60
N VAL A 172 8.35 3.57 4.97
CA VAL A 172 8.03 4.27 6.22
C VAL A 172 7.47 3.26 7.23
N VAL A 173 8.06 3.18 8.42
CA VAL A 173 7.56 2.36 9.53
C VAL A 173 7.41 3.20 10.81
N GLY A 174 6.44 2.85 11.65
CA GLY A 174 6.35 3.38 13.01
C GLY A 174 7.25 2.58 13.96
N GLU A 175 8.09 3.23 14.77
CA GLU A 175 8.95 2.58 15.77
C GLU A 175 8.20 1.59 16.69
N ARG A 176 6.93 1.89 16.98
CA ARG A 176 6.07 1.16 17.93
C ARG A 176 4.89 0.46 17.23
N ASP A 177 4.98 0.26 15.91
CA ASP A 177 3.97 -0.51 15.19
C ASP A 177 4.00 -1.99 15.62
N ASN A 178 2.92 -2.44 16.25
CA ASN A 178 2.74 -3.84 16.67
C ASN A 178 2.02 -4.70 15.61
N PHE A 179 1.48 -4.11 14.54
CA PHE A 179 0.79 -4.78 13.44
C PHE A 179 1.77 -5.08 12.30
N VAL A 180 2.58 -4.10 11.94
CA VAL A 180 3.64 -4.18 10.92
C VAL A 180 4.97 -3.74 11.55
N PRO A 181 5.60 -4.63 12.35
CA PRO A 181 6.79 -4.29 13.14
C PRO A 181 7.98 -3.84 12.26
N PRO A 182 8.82 -2.89 12.74
CA PRO A 182 9.92 -2.28 11.96
C PRO A 182 10.87 -3.26 11.25
N TRP A 183 11.07 -4.47 11.76
CA TRP A 183 11.90 -5.48 11.12
C TRP A 183 11.40 -5.88 9.72
N LEU A 184 10.09 -5.80 9.44
CA LEU A 184 9.56 -5.99 8.09
C LEU A 184 10.11 -4.93 7.13
N GLY A 185 10.18 -3.67 7.57
CA GLY A 185 10.76 -2.58 6.79
C GLY A 185 12.26 -2.75 6.56
N HIS A 186 13.00 -3.25 7.56
CA HIS A 186 14.40 -3.65 7.39
C HIS A 186 14.56 -4.82 6.40
N VAL A 187 13.63 -5.78 6.38
CA VAL A 187 13.64 -6.87 5.39
C VAL A 187 13.32 -6.35 3.98
N MET A 188 12.39 -5.41 3.83
CA MET A 188 12.13 -4.76 2.53
C MET A 188 13.35 -4.01 2.02
N THR A 189 13.93 -3.14 2.85
CA THR A 189 15.06 -2.29 2.46
C THR A 189 16.37 -3.04 2.25
N SER A 190 16.59 -4.16 2.94
CA SER A 190 17.74 -5.04 2.66
C SER A 190 17.59 -5.92 1.41
N ARG A 191 16.39 -6.03 0.83
CA ARG A 191 16.10 -6.91 -0.32
C ARG A 191 15.74 -6.17 -1.61
N ILE A 192 15.12 -4.99 -1.51
CA ILE A 192 14.86 -4.11 -2.65
C ILE A 192 16.15 -3.32 -2.96
N PRO A 193 16.78 -3.47 -4.14
CA PRO A 193 18.08 -2.86 -4.44
C PRO A 193 18.15 -1.33 -4.39
N VAL A 194 17.02 -0.64 -4.54
CA VAL A 194 16.94 0.83 -4.53
C VAL A 194 15.87 1.24 -3.51
N ALA A 195 16.11 0.97 -2.23
CA ALA A 195 15.21 1.30 -1.16
C ALA A 195 15.86 2.17 -0.08
N GLU A 196 15.08 3.12 0.44
CA GLU A 196 15.40 3.94 1.60
C GLU A 196 14.33 3.75 2.68
N MET A 197 14.71 3.95 3.95
CA MET A 197 13.86 3.67 5.11
C MET A 197 13.71 4.89 6.00
N LEU A 198 12.48 5.20 6.39
CA LEU A 198 12.15 6.12 7.47
C LEU A 198 11.56 5.33 8.64
N VAL A 199 12.22 5.40 9.81
CA VAL A 199 11.62 5.00 11.08
C VAL A 199 11.05 6.26 11.73
N VAL A 200 9.74 6.29 11.97
CA VAL A 200 9.07 7.40 12.65
C VAL A 200 9.15 7.18 14.16
N PRO A 201 9.86 8.05 14.92
CA PRO A 201 10.04 7.87 16.37
C PRO A 201 8.70 7.91 17.10
N GLY A 202 8.46 6.93 17.97
CA GLY A 202 7.20 6.80 18.73
C GLY A 202 5.96 6.41 17.92
N GLY A 203 5.99 6.45 16.59
CA GLY A 203 4.82 6.20 15.73
C GLY A 203 4.34 4.75 15.77
N THR A 204 3.03 4.54 15.66
CA THR A 204 2.40 3.21 15.62
C THR A 204 1.93 2.83 14.21
N HIS A 205 1.04 1.86 14.06
CA HIS A 205 0.42 1.53 12.77
C HIS A 205 -0.27 2.74 12.11
N GLY A 206 -0.85 3.62 12.95
CA GLY A 206 -1.46 4.89 12.60
C GLY A 206 -0.48 6.04 12.34
N THR A 207 0.82 5.79 12.14
CA THR A 207 1.85 6.84 12.03
C THR A 207 1.55 7.94 11.00
N ILE A 208 0.76 7.65 9.97
CA ILE A 208 0.33 8.61 8.94
C ILE A 208 -0.61 9.71 9.48
N VAL A 209 -1.38 9.40 10.54
CA VAL A 209 -2.26 10.35 11.25
C VAL A 209 -1.57 10.96 12.47
N GLU A 210 -0.71 10.17 13.14
CA GLU A 210 0.02 10.62 14.34
C GLU A 210 1.11 11.66 14.05
N GLU A 211 1.95 11.39 13.04
CA GLU A 211 3.13 12.19 12.72
C GLU A 211 3.11 12.69 11.26
N PRO A 212 2.00 13.33 10.80
CA PRO A 212 1.80 13.67 9.39
C PRO A 212 2.85 14.65 8.88
N LYS A 213 3.45 15.47 9.75
CA LYS A 213 4.55 16.38 9.37
C LYS A 213 5.80 15.61 8.95
N ILE A 214 6.14 14.53 9.67
CA ILE A 214 7.33 13.71 9.40
C ILE A 214 7.08 12.87 8.14
N VAL A 215 5.93 12.18 8.10
CA VAL A 215 5.54 11.31 6.97
C VAL A 215 5.38 12.11 5.68
N ASN A 216 4.60 13.20 5.69
CA ASN A 216 4.37 13.99 4.48
C ASN A 216 5.66 14.63 3.96
N LYS A 217 6.55 15.10 4.85
CA LYS A 217 7.83 15.67 4.39
C LYS A 217 8.66 14.61 3.65
N ALA A 218 8.85 13.43 4.24
CA ALA A 218 9.64 12.37 3.63
C ALA A 218 9.04 11.87 2.30
N VAL A 219 7.71 11.74 2.24
CA VAL A 219 7.00 11.37 1.00
C VAL A 219 7.17 12.45 -0.07
N LEU A 220 6.98 13.73 0.26
CA LEU A 220 7.12 14.83 -0.71
C LEU A 220 8.57 15.01 -1.19
N ASP A 221 9.56 14.96 -0.28
CA ASP A 221 10.98 15.00 -0.62
C ASP A 221 11.39 13.82 -1.53
N PHE A 222 10.78 12.65 -1.33
CA PHE A 222 10.98 11.48 -2.19
C PHE A 222 10.35 11.69 -3.57
N LEU A 223 9.09 12.08 -3.64
CA LEU A 223 8.38 12.37 -4.90
C LEU A 223 9.09 13.44 -5.73
N GLU A 224 9.59 14.51 -5.11
CA GLU A 224 10.32 15.57 -5.81
C GLU A 224 11.62 15.07 -6.45
N ARG A 225 12.40 14.22 -5.75
CA ARG A 225 13.58 13.56 -6.34
C ARG A 225 13.20 12.69 -7.54
N GLN A 226 12.22 11.80 -7.38
CA GLN A 226 11.81 10.88 -8.46
C GLN A 226 11.32 11.63 -9.71
N LEU A 227 10.60 12.74 -9.54
CA LEU A 227 10.08 13.54 -10.65
C LEU A 227 11.17 14.44 -11.29
N SER A 228 12.14 14.93 -10.52
CA SER A 228 13.22 15.80 -11.02
C SER A 228 14.31 15.03 -11.80
N GLU A 229 14.72 13.86 -11.31
CA GLU A 229 15.62 12.95 -12.02
C GLU A 229 15.03 12.57 -13.40
N ARG A 230 13.74 12.22 -13.42
CA ARG A 230 13.05 11.80 -14.63
C ARG A 230 12.86 12.92 -15.67
N ARG A 231 12.63 14.17 -15.23
CA ARG A 231 12.66 15.37 -16.09
C ARG A 231 14.04 15.56 -16.73
N THR A 232 15.11 15.31 -15.97
CA THR A 232 16.50 15.46 -16.43
C THR A 232 16.85 14.44 -17.51
N VAL A 233 16.44 13.18 -17.34
CA VAL A 233 16.58 12.13 -18.37
C VAL A 233 15.84 12.51 -19.65
N SER A 234 14.55 12.88 -19.54
CA SER A 234 13.71 13.27 -20.69
C SER A 234 14.29 14.45 -21.50
N LEU A 235 14.81 15.47 -20.82
CA LEU A 235 15.49 16.61 -21.46
C LEU A 235 16.78 16.18 -22.18
N THR A 236 17.55 15.26 -21.59
CA THR A 236 18.79 14.73 -22.16
C THR A 236 18.51 13.91 -23.42
N GLU A 237 17.51 13.03 -23.40
CA GLU A 237 17.07 12.26 -24.57
C GLU A 237 16.52 13.13 -25.70
N ARG A 238 15.76 14.19 -25.37
CA ARG A 238 15.28 15.17 -26.36
C ARG A 238 16.45 15.90 -27.02
N ARG A 239 17.47 16.31 -26.25
CA ARG A 239 18.70 16.93 -26.77
C ARG A 239 19.47 15.94 -27.67
N ALA A 240 19.64 14.69 -27.24
CA ALA A 240 20.34 13.65 -28.00
C ALA A 240 19.63 13.27 -29.31
N ARG A 241 18.28 13.23 -29.32
CA ARG A 241 17.51 13.08 -30.56
C ARG A 241 17.76 14.26 -31.51
N ASN A 242 17.62 15.49 -31.04
CA ASN A 242 17.79 16.69 -31.86
C ASN A 242 19.21 16.85 -32.46
N THR A 243 20.26 16.44 -31.74
CA THR A 243 21.63 16.43 -32.29
C THR A 243 21.86 15.31 -33.30
N ARG A 244 21.18 14.16 -33.18
CA ARG A 244 21.18 13.11 -34.20
C ARG A 244 20.48 13.55 -35.49
N THR A 245 19.32 14.21 -35.40
CA THR A 245 18.58 14.70 -36.58
C THR A 245 19.38 15.75 -37.35
N LYS A 246 20.10 16.64 -36.65
CA LYS A 246 20.99 17.65 -37.25
C LYS A 246 22.30 17.11 -37.82
N ARG A 247 22.63 15.83 -37.58
CA ARG A 247 23.88 15.19 -38.05
C ARG A 247 23.68 14.18 -39.19
N ARG A 248 22.47 14.03 -39.74
CA ARG A 248 22.32 13.39 -41.06
C ARG A 248 22.92 14.34 -42.11
N PRO A 249 23.94 13.94 -42.89
CA PRO A 249 24.30 14.69 -44.08
C PRO A 249 23.08 14.71 -45.02
N GLN A 250 22.81 15.84 -45.66
CA GLN A 250 22.08 15.80 -46.91
C GLN A 250 22.96 15.00 -47.87
N GLY A 251 22.49 13.82 -48.27
CA GLY A 251 23.17 13.02 -49.26
C GLY A 251 23.30 13.82 -50.54
N SER A 252 24.51 13.89 -51.08
CA SER A 252 24.76 14.48 -52.38
C SER A 252 24.00 13.68 -53.45
N GLU A 253 22.94 14.25 -54.00
CA GLU A 253 22.50 13.91 -55.35
C GLU A 253 23.61 14.37 -56.31
N ALA A 254 24.55 13.48 -56.57
CA ALA A 254 25.56 13.62 -57.61
C ALA A 254 25.06 12.85 -58.84
N GLU A 255 25.03 13.53 -59.98
CA GLU A 255 24.55 13.03 -61.25
C GLU A 255 25.38 11.84 -61.77
N GLN A 256 24.67 10.79 -62.22
CA GLN A 256 24.96 10.01 -63.45
C GLN A 256 23.86 9.00 -63.76
#